data_AF-A0A2D9KYJ1-F1
#
_entry.id   AF-A0A2D9KYJ1-F1
#
_cell.length_a   1.000
_cell.length_b   1.000
_cell.length_c   1.000
_cell.angle_alpha   90.00
_cell.angle_beta   90.00
_cell.angle_gamma   90.00
#
_symmetry.space_group_name_H-M   'P 1'
#
loop_
_entity.id
_entity.type
_entity.pdbx_description
1 polymer ?
#
loop_
_entity_poly.entity_id
_entity_poly.type
_entity_poly.pdbx_seq_one_letter_code
_entity_poly.pdbx_strand_id
1 'polypeptide(L)' 'MNKNLYEQTLKLLNASDLSPEFVASNIGVTGRWVRKVRDGIIKEPGVQKIQRLHDFLSTNKSAA' A
#
# COMPACT_ATOMS: atom_id res chain seq x y z
N MET A 1 21.32 -0.37 -5.43
CA MET A 1 20.36 0.57 -4.82
C MET A 1 19.36 -0.22 -3.99
N ASN A 2 19.46 -0.16 -2.66
CA ASN A 2 18.43 -0.72 -1.78
C ASN A 2 17.14 0.10 -1.98
N LYS A 3 16.15 -0.47 -2.67
CA LYS A 3 14.83 0.15 -2.83
C LYS A 3 14.20 0.27 -1.45
N ASN A 4 13.83 1.47 -1.02
CA ASN A 4 13.21 1.62 0.29
C ASN A 4 11.84 0.90 0.30
N LEU A 5 11.40 0.41 1.46
CA LEU A 5 10.15 -0.36 1.59
C LEU A 5 8.96 0.40 0.96
N TYR A 6 8.91 1.72 1.15
CA TYR A 6 7.86 2.58 0.63
C TYR A 6 7.76 2.53 -0.90
N GLU A 7 8.88 2.67 -1.62
CA GLU A 7 8.93 2.57 -3.08
C GLU A 7 8.50 1.19 -3.59
N GLN A 8 8.83 0.13 -2.85
CA GLN A 8 8.38 -1.22 -3.19
C GLN A 8 6.87 -1.35 -3.00
N THR A 9 6.34 -0.82 -1.90
CA THR A 9 4.90 -0.79 -1.62
C THR A 9 4.13 0.01 -2.68
N LEU A 10 4.68 1.14 -3.15
CA LEU A 10 4.06 1.90 -4.25
C LEU A 10 3.97 1.09 -5.54
N LYS A 11 5.02 0.34 -5.87
CA LYS A 11 5.01 -0.54 -7.05
C LYS A 11 3.97 -1.65 -6.93
N LEU A 12 3.87 -2.26 -5.75
CA LEU A 12 2.85 -3.27 -5.48
C LEU A 12 1.44 -2.68 -5.58
N LEU A 13 1.23 -1.49 -5.01
CA LEU A 13 -0.06 -0.83 -5.00
C LEU A 13 -0.49 -0.37 -6.40
N ASN A 14 0.45 0.07 -7.24
CA ASN A 14 0.18 0.46 -8.63
C ASN A 14 0.00 -0.74 -9.58
N ALA A 15 0.59 -1.90 -9.26
CA ALA A 15 0.42 -3.12 -10.03
C ALA A 15 -0.78 -3.96 -9.59
N SER A 16 -1.47 -3.55 -8.52
CA SER A 16 -2.61 -4.27 -7.96
C SER A 16 -3.92 -3.73 -8.55
N ASP A 17 -4.81 -4.63 -8.97
CA ASP A 17 -6.17 -4.31 -9.39
C ASP A 17 -7.15 -4.14 -8.21
N LEU A 18 -6.64 -4.21 -6.98
CA LEU A 18 -7.45 -4.07 -5.77
C LEU A 18 -7.91 -2.62 -5.60
N SER A 19 -9.19 -2.44 -5.25
CA SER A 19 -9.72 -1.12 -4.94
C SER A 19 -9.09 -0.56 -3.66
N PRO A 20 -8.81 0.76 -3.59
CA PRO A 20 -8.28 1.39 -2.37
C PRO A 20 -9.15 1.13 -1.14
N GLU A 21 -10.47 1.03 -1.31
CA GLU A 21 -11.44 0.69 -0.28
C GLU A 21 -11.24 -0.73 0.27
N PHE A 22 -11.03 -1.71 -0.61
CA PHE A 22 -10.78 -3.10 -0.22
C PHE A 22 -9.45 -3.25 0.49
N VAL A 23 -8.39 -2.63 -0.02
CA VAL A 23 -7.08 -2.63 0.65
C VAL A 23 -7.20 -2.00 2.05
N ALA A 24 -7.90 -0.87 2.13
CA ALA A 24 -8.04 -0.11 3.37
C ALA A 24 -8.79 -0.88 4.47
N SER A 25 -9.88 -1.57 4.13
CA SER A 25 -10.65 -2.36 5.09
C SER A 25 -9.84 -3.52 5.66
N ASN A 26 -8.98 -4.16 4.85
CA ASN A 26 -8.17 -5.30 5.27
C ASN A 26 -7.01 -4.91 6.20
N ILE A 27 -6.45 -3.71 6.05
CA ILE A 27 -5.29 -3.26 6.87
C ILE A 27 -5.68 -2.26 7.97
N GLY A 28 -6.97 -1.94 8.12
CA GLY A 28 -7.48 -1.05 9.16
C GLY A 28 -7.11 0.43 8.95
N VAL A 29 -7.15 0.92 7.72
CA VAL A 29 -6.96 2.34 7.36
C VAL A 29 -8.14 2.86 6.55
N THR A 30 -8.09 4.11 6.10
CA THR A 30 -9.11 4.68 5.21
C THR A 30 -8.72 4.54 3.74
N GLY A 31 -9.69 4.36 2.84
CA GLY A 31 -9.42 4.35 1.39
C GLY A 31 -8.75 5.64 0.91
N ARG A 32 -9.09 6.78 1.54
CA ARG A 32 -8.41 8.07 1.32
C ARG A 32 -6.92 8.00 1.66
N TRP A 33 -6.55 7.34 2.75
CA TRP A 33 -5.14 7.14 3.12
C TRP A 33 -4.41 6.31 2.04
N VAL A 34 -5.02 5.22 1.56
CA VAL A 34 -4.43 4.38 0.50
C VAL A 34 -4.25 5.16 -0.81
N ARG A 35 -5.24 5.96 -1.23
CA ARG A 35 -5.11 6.86 -2.39
C ARG A 35 -3.97 7.85 -2.22
N LYS A 36 -3.87 8.53 -1.07
CA LYS A 36 -2.78 9.46 -0.79
C LYS A 36 -1.40 8.81 -0.81
N VAL A 37 -1.30 7.56 -0.35
CA VAL A 37 -0.07 6.77 -0.46
C VAL A 37 0.24 6.52 -1.93
N ARG A 38 -0.71 6.00 -2.70
CA ARG A 38 -0.56 5.71 -4.14
C ARG A 38 -0.11 6.93 -4.94
N ASP A 39 -0.72 8.08 -4.65
CA ASP A 39 -0.47 9.34 -5.34
C ASP A 39 0.81 10.04 -4.83
N GLY A 40 1.49 9.50 -3.81
CA GLY A 40 2.74 10.05 -3.27
C GLY A 40 2.58 11.36 -2.47
N ILE A 41 1.36 11.79 -2.17
CA ILE A 41 1.07 13.09 -1.52
C ILE A 41 0.91 13.00 0.00
N ILE A 42 1.14 11.83 0.58
CA ILE A 42 1.01 11.63 2.02
C ILE A 42 2.24 12.18 2.76
N LYS A 43 2.03 13.17 3.65
CA LYS A 43 3.12 13.76 4.44
C LYS A 43 3.71 12.77 5.45
N GLU A 44 2.85 12.05 6.16
CA GLU A 44 3.24 11.12 7.22
C GLU A 44 2.44 9.83 7.10
N PRO A 45 2.91 8.87 6.29
CA PRO A 45 2.20 7.61 6.11
C PRO A 45 2.26 6.73 7.36
N GLY A 46 3.31 6.86 8.18
CA GLY A 46 3.58 6.02 9.34
C GLY A 46 4.18 4.67 8.94
N VAL A 47 5.35 4.35 9.48
CA VAL A 47 6.13 3.15 9.12
C VAL A 47 5.32 1.86 9.27
N GLN A 48 4.60 1.71 10.39
CA GLN A 48 3.79 0.52 10.65
C GLN A 48 2.65 0.34 9.64
N LYS A 49 2.04 1.43 9.16
CA LYS A 49 0.95 1.35 8.16
C LYS A 49 1.50 0.97 6.79
N ILE A 50 2.67 1.50 6.43
CA ILE A 50 3.37 1.09 5.19
C ILE A 50 3.78 -0.37 5.24
N GLN A 51 4.24 -0.87 6.39
CA GLN A 51 4.57 -2.29 6.56
C GLN A 51 3.33 -3.17 6.38
N ARG A 52 2.22 -2.88 7.06
CA ARG A 52 0.96 -3.64 6.90
C ARG A 52 0.45 -3.62 5.45
N LEU A 53 0.52 -2.46 4.80
CA LEU A 53 0.15 -2.32 3.40
C LEU A 53 1.05 -3.18 2.50
N HIS A 54 2.37 -3.16 2.75
CA HIS A 54 3.34 -3.97 2.02
C HIS A 54 3.04 -5.46 2.17
N ASP A 55 2.88 -5.94 3.41
CA ASP A 55 2.64 -7.35 3.71
C ASP A 55 1.35 -7.83 3.04
N PHE A 56 0.27 -7.05 3.17
CA PHE A 56 -1.00 -7.36 2.52
C PHE A 56 -0.88 -7.48 1.00
N LEU A 57 -0.25 -6.50 0.34
CA LEU A 57 -0.11 -6.51 -1.12
C LEU A 57 0.83 -7.63 -1.59
N SER A 58 1.90 -7.91 -0.85
CA SER A 58 2.84 -9.00 -1.15
C SER A 58 2.19 -10.38 -1.06
N THR A 59 1.26 -10.59 -0.13
CA THR A 59 0.48 -11.85 -0.04
C THR A 59 -0.56 -11.97 -1.16
N ASN A 60 -1.22 -10.87 -1.54
CA ASN A 60 -2.26 -10.87 -2.58
C ASN A 60 -1.72 -10.84 -4.01
N LYS A 61 -0.42 -10.54 -4.20
CA LYS A 61 0.23 -10.56 -5.52
C LYS A 61 0.30 -11.96 -6.15
N SER A 62 0.19 -13.01 -5.34
CA SER A 62 0.29 -14.41 -5.78
C SER A 62 -1.05 -15.04 -6.20
N ALA A 63 -2.15 -14.27 -6.17
CA ALA A 63 -3.50 -14.76 -6.44
C ALA A 63 -4.10 -14.26 -7.77
N ALA A 64 -3.31 -13.57 -8.59
CA ALA A 64 -3.68 -13.09 -9.93
C ALA A 64 -2.90 -13.85 -11.01
#